data_AF-A0A1C8DPH5-F1
#
_entry.id   AF-A0A1C8DPH5-F1
#
_cell.length_a   1.000
_cell.length_b   1.000
_cell.length_c   1.000
_cell.angle_alpha   90.00
_cell.angle_beta   90.00
_cell.angle_gamma   90.00
#
_symmetry.space_group_name_H-M   'P 1'
#
loop_
_entity.id
_entity.type
_entity.pdbx_description
1 polymer ?
#
loop_
_entity_poly.entity_id
_entity_poly.type
_entity_poly.pdbx_seq_one_letter_code
_entity_poly.pdbx_strand_id
1 'polypeptide(L)'
;VPGPFIRARVGDVVDLTFTNRDAAGNPHNIDCHAFTGPGGGAALTTTEENETKTARFKLLHPGLYLYHCAAAPVPVHIANGMYGLLYVQPAEGDLPPVDREYYVMQSEFYHEPPEVDDETGRPSKVVEFSYPSGLGEEPSVVVFNGSESALTRDKPLKAETGETVRVFFGNAGPNLTSSFHIIG
;
A
#
# COMPACT_ATOMS: atom_id res chain seq x y z
N VAL A 1 4.36 -0.75 -5.74
CA VAL A 1 4.21 -0.81 -4.28
C VAL A 1 4.76 0.46 -3.68
N PRO A 2 3.97 1.23 -2.91
CA PRO A 2 2.54 1.03 -2.72
C PRO A 2 1.74 1.26 -4.02
N GLY A 3 0.42 1.15 -3.95
CA GLY A 3 -0.51 1.58 -4.99
C GLY A 3 -0.53 3.11 -5.14
N PRO A 4 -1.20 3.64 -6.17
CA PRO A 4 -1.29 5.07 -6.44
C PRO A 4 -1.81 5.87 -5.23
N PHE A 5 -1.23 7.05 -4.99
CA PHE A 5 -1.79 7.99 -4.02
C PHE A 5 -3.08 8.59 -4.59
N ILE A 6 -4.18 8.48 -3.87
CA ILE A 6 -5.47 9.05 -4.28
C ILE A 6 -5.73 10.29 -3.42
N ARG A 7 -6.11 11.41 -4.06
CA ARG A 7 -6.49 12.64 -3.36
C ARG A 7 -7.88 13.05 -3.79
N ALA A 8 -8.75 13.27 -2.81
CA ALA A 8 -10.15 13.66 -3.02
C ALA A 8 -10.57 14.65 -1.92
N ARG A 9 -11.85 15.00 -1.87
CA ARG A 9 -12.46 15.85 -0.84
C ARG A 9 -13.68 15.17 -0.22
N VAL A 10 -13.98 15.51 1.03
CA VAL A 10 -15.26 15.16 1.66
C VAL A 10 -16.40 15.62 0.76
N GLY A 11 -17.35 14.72 0.50
CA GLY A 11 -18.49 14.95 -0.38
C GLY A 11 -18.29 14.36 -1.78
N ASP A 12 -17.06 14.15 -2.23
CA ASP A 12 -16.77 13.50 -3.51
C ASP A 12 -17.31 12.06 -3.52
N VAL A 13 -17.63 11.58 -4.72
CA VAL A 13 -17.97 10.19 -4.98
C VAL A 13 -16.85 9.57 -5.79
N VAL A 14 -16.14 8.61 -5.20
CA VAL A 14 -15.15 7.80 -5.92
C VAL A 14 -15.91 6.79 -6.76
N ASP A 15 -15.82 6.92 -8.08
CA ASP A 15 -16.28 5.92 -9.05
C ASP A 15 -15.12 4.99 -9.39
N LEU A 16 -15.06 3.85 -8.70
CA LEU A 16 -13.97 2.90 -8.79
C LEU A 16 -14.32 1.82 -9.80
N THR A 17 -13.55 1.73 -10.88
CA THR A 17 -13.50 0.54 -11.76
C THR A 17 -12.24 -0.25 -11.46
N PHE A 18 -12.40 -1.50 -11.01
CA PHE A 18 -11.33 -2.39 -10.61
C PHE A 18 -11.28 -3.60 -11.56
N THR A 19 -10.11 -3.82 -12.18
CA THR A 19 -9.85 -4.95 -13.07
C THR A 19 -8.72 -5.79 -12.50
N ASN A 20 -8.97 -7.07 -12.27
CA ASN A 20 -7.94 -8.00 -11.83
C ASN A 20 -7.18 -8.57 -13.03
N ARG A 21 -5.85 -8.47 -13.00
CA ARG A 21 -4.94 -8.99 -14.03
C ARG A 21 -3.89 -9.95 -13.47
N ASP A 22 -4.15 -10.54 -12.31
CA ASP A 22 -3.26 -11.51 -11.71
C ASP A 22 -3.32 -12.83 -12.47
N ALA A 23 -2.29 -13.09 -13.28
CA ALA A 23 -2.16 -14.31 -14.08
C ALA A 23 -1.98 -15.59 -13.24
N ALA A 24 -1.71 -15.47 -11.92
CA ALA A 24 -1.70 -16.61 -11.01
C ALA A 24 -3.12 -17.05 -10.58
N GLY A 25 -4.16 -16.29 -10.97
CA GLY A 25 -5.55 -16.64 -10.72
C GLY A 25 -6.07 -16.27 -9.33
N ASN A 26 -5.33 -15.49 -8.53
CA ASN A 26 -5.82 -15.08 -7.22
C ASN A 26 -6.94 -14.03 -7.36
N PRO A 27 -8.05 -14.15 -6.60
CA PRO A 27 -9.03 -13.09 -6.52
C PRO A 27 -8.45 -11.88 -5.80
N HIS A 28 -8.81 -10.68 -6.25
CA HIS A 28 -8.40 -9.43 -5.60
C HIS A 28 -9.59 -8.50 -5.43
N ASN A 29 -9.52 -7.65 -4.41
CA ASN A 29 -10.51 -6.61 -4.13
C ASN A 29 -9.83 -5.39 -3.50
N ILE A 30 -10.63 -4.41 -3.08
CA ILE A 30 -10.14 -3.29 -2.29
C ILE A 30 -11.04 -3.05 -1.07
N ASP A 31 -10.42 -3.07 0.11
CA ASP A 31 -10.92 -2.46 1.33
C ASP A 31 -10.23 -1.10 1.47
N CYS A 32 -11.02 -0.03 1.45
CA CYS A 32 -10.54 1.32 1.68
C CYS A 32 -11.14 1.85 2.98
N HIS A 33 -10.27 2.27 3.91
CA HIS A 33 -10.69 2.75 5.23
C HIS A 33 -11.47 4.06 5.17
N ALA A 34 -11.48 4.75 4.02
CA ALA A 34 -12.32 5.92 3.77
C ALA A 34 -13.76 5.57 3.35
N PHE A 35 -14.01 4.33 2.92
CA PHE A 35 -15.31 3.92 2.40
C PHE A 35 -16.21 3.43 3.52
N THR A 36 -17.40 4.03 3.66
CA THR A 36 -18.41 3.57 4.61
C THR A 36 -19.27 2.47 3.98
N GLY A 37 -19.09 1.24 4.43
CA GLY A 37 -19.84 0.08 3.96
C GLY A 37 -19.16 -1.25 4.29
N PRO A 38 -19.78 -2.39 3.92
CA PRO A 38 -19.22 -3.71 4.18
C PRO A 38 -17.82 -3.90 3.61
N GLY A 39 -16.87 -4.26 4.48
CA GLY A 39 -15.46 -4.52 4.11
C GLY A 39 -14.77 -3.36 3.39
N GLY A 40 -15.17 -2.12 3.65
CA GLY A 40 -14.59 -0.94 3.01
C GLY A 40 -14.64 -0.96 1.48
N GLY A 41 -15.63 -1.66 0.90
CA GLY A 41 -15.78 -1.84 -0.54
C GLY A 41 -15.39 -3.22 -1.07
N ALA A 42 -14.73 -4.06 -0.26
CA ALA A 42 -14.26 -5.39 -0.67
C ALA A 42 -15.41 -6.27 -1.19
N ALA A 43 -16.56 -6.25 -0.51
CA ALA A 43 -17.74 -7.03 -0.88
C ALA A 43 -18.30 -6.70 -2.28
N LEU A 44 -18.02 -5.49 -2.81
CA LEU A 44 -18.47 -5.04 -4.13
C LEU A 44 -17.38 -5.14 -5.20
N THR A 45 -16.12 -5.31 -4.79
CA THR A 45 -14.95 -5.18 -5.67
C THR A 45 -14.14 -6.47 -5.82
N THR A 46 -14.53 -7.56 -5.16
CA THR A 46 -13.93 -8.89 -5.41
C THR A 46 -14.09 -9.29 -6.87
N THR A 47 -12.95 -9.39 -7.55
CA THR A 47 -12.85 -9.76 -8.96
C THR A 47 -11.92 -10.96 -9.12
N GLU A 48 -12.39 -11.95 -9.85
CA GLU A 48 -11.55 -13.06 -10.34
C GLU A 48 -10.61 -12.59 -11.47
N GLU A 49 -9.70 -13.45 -11.91
CA GLU A 49 -8.78 -13.14 -13.01
C GLU A 49 -9.52 -12.62 -14.25
N ASN A 50 -9.07 -11.49 -14.79
CA ASN A 50 -9.64 -10.78 -15.95
C ASN A 50 -11.07 -10.23 -15.75
N GLU A 51 -11.66 -10.38 -14.56
CA GLU A 51 -12.94 -9.76 -14.23
C GLU A 51 -12.76 -8.25 -13.95
N THR A 52 -13.81 -7.47 -14.27
CA THR A 52 -13.88 -6.05 -13.95
C THR A 52 -15.19 -5.74 -13.22
N LYS A 53 -15.10 -5.02 -12.10
CA LYS A 53 -16.25 -4.51 -11.35
C LYS A 53 -16.16 -3.01 -11.14
N THR A 54 -17.32 -2.37 -11.06
CA THR A 54 -17.44 -0.94 -10.78
C THR A 54 -18.32 -0.71 -9.56
N ALA A 55 -17.86 0.15 -8.65
CA ALA A 55 -18.60 0.54 -7.46
C ALA A 55 -18.36 2.01 -7.12
N ARG A 56 -19.35 2.65 -6.49
CA ARG A 56 -19.31 4.08 -6.15
C ARG A 56 -19.36 4.27 -4.64
N PHE A 57 -18.44 5.07 -4.12
CA PHE A 57 -18.31 5.32 -2.68
C PHE A 57 -18.27 6.82 -2.41
N LYS A 58 -19.22 7.32 -1.60
CA LYS A 58 -19.20 8.71 -1.15
C LYS A 58 -18.22 8.85 0.02
N LEU A 59 -17.33 9.84 -0.07
CA LEU A 59 -16.36 10.13 0.97
C LEU A 59 -17.00 11.03 2.04
N LEU A 60 -17.20 10.47 3.24
CA LEU A 60 -17.96 11.14 4.30
C LEU A 60 -17.07 11.88 5.31
N HIS A 61 -15.83 11.45 5.47
CA HIS A 61 -14.95 11.90 6.54
C HIS A 61 -13.58 12.30 5.99
N PRO A 62 -12.99 13.42 6.47
CA PRO A 62 -11.66 13.82 6.08
C PRO A 62 -10.60 12.99 6.83
N GLY A 63 -9.46 12.76 6.20
CA GLY A 63 -8.38 11.98 6.79
C GLY A 63 -7.44 11.38 5.76
N LEU A 64 -6.38 10.74 6.25
CA LEU A 64 -5.47 9.93 5.46
C LEU A 64 -5.77 8.46 5.76
N TYR A 65 -6.26 7.74 4.77
CA TYR A 65 -6.81 6.40 4.91
C TYR A 65 -5.96 5.39 4.15
N LEU A 66 -5.74 4.23 4.74
CA LEU A 66 -5.20 3.09 4.01
C LEU A 66 -6.27 2.53 3.08
N TYR A 67 -5.84 2.00 1.95
CA TYR A 67 -6.59 1.00 1.23
C TYR A 67 -5.70 -0.20 0.98
N HIS A 68 -6.27 -1.40 0.96
CA HIS A 68 -5.53 -2.63 0.73
C HIS A 68 -6.42 -3.71 0.14
N CYS A 69 -5.82 -4.78 -0.34
CA CYS A 69 -6.58 -5.98 -0.70
C CYS A 69 -7.08 -6.69 0.58
N ALA A 70 -8.30 -7.20 0.52
CA ALA A 70 -8.98 -7.97 1.56
C ALA A 70 -9.51 -9.31 1.02
N ALA A 71 -8.93 -9.82 -0.08
CA ALA A 71 -9.15 -11.20 -0.52
C ALA A 71 -8.41 -12.17 0.42
N ALA A 72 -8.94 -13.38 0.59
CA ALA A 72 -8.35 -14.37 1.47
C ALA A 72 -7.18 -15.10 0.80
N PRO A 73 -6.04 -15.33 1.49
CA PRO A 73 -5.74 -14.92 2.88
C PRO A 73 -5.24 -13.47 2.98
N VAL A 74 -5.99 -12.60 3.67
CA VAL A 74 -5.75 -11.14 3.68
C VAL A 74 -4.30 -10.73 4.00
N PRO A 75 -3.64 -11.28 5.04
CA PRO A 75 -2.28 -10.89 5.37
C PRO A 75 -1.27 -11.15 4.24
N VAL A 76 -1.47 -12.21 3.45
CA VAL A 76 -0.58 -12.57 2.34
C VAL A 76 -0.68 -11.55 1.21
N HIS A 77 -1.89 -11.11 0.87
CA HIS A 77 -2.09 -10.08 -0.15
C HIS A 77 -1.47 -8.74 0.28
N ILE A 78 -1.63 -8.36 1.55
CA ILE A 78 -1.00 -7.15 2.10
C ILE A 78 0.53 -7.29 2.06
N ALA A 79 1.09 -8.40 2.58
CA ALA A 79 2.53 -8.65 2.59
C ALA A 79 3.16 -8.65 1.19
N ASN A 80 2.41 -9.09 0.16
CA ASN A 80 2.85 -9.05 -1.23
C ASN A 80 2.75 -7.65 -1.88
N GLY A 81 2.38 -6.61 -1.12
CA GLY A 81 2.46 -5.22 -1.57
C GLY A 81 1.13 -4.56 -1.96
N MET A 82 -0.02 -5.20 -1.68
CA MET A 82 -1.33 -4.71 -2.11
C MET A 82 -1.94 -3.70 -1.13
N TYR A 83 -1.33 -2.51 -1.06
CA TYR A 83 -1.78 -1.40 -0.19
C TYR A 83 -1.45 -0.04 -0.80
N GLY A 84 -2.15 0.99 -0.37
CA GLY A 84 -1.88 2.38 -0.70
C GLY A 84 -2.59 3.37 0.22
N LEU A 85 -2.46 4.67 -0.07
CA LEU A 85 -3.13 5.74 0.67
C LEU A 85 -4.12 6.53 -0.17
N LEU A 86 -5.23 6.88 0.48
CA LEU A 86 -6.22 7.83 0.01
C LEU A 86 -6.30 9.00 1.01
N TYR A 87 -6.00 10.21 0.55
CA TYR A 87 -6.20 11.43 1.31
C TYR A 87 -7.53 12.10 0.97
N VAL A 88 -8.44 12.15 1.94
CA VAL A 88 -9.70 12.90 1.87
C VAL A 88 -9.51 14.26 2.53
N GLN A 89 -9.50 15.30 1.71
CA GLN A 89 -9.45 16.69 2.18
C GLN A 89 -10.73 17.07 2.93
N PRO A 90 -10.65 17.94 3.97
CA PRO A 90 -11.82 18.56 4.59
C PRO A 90 -12.80 19.15 3.58
N ALA A 91 -14.10 19.17 3.92
CA ALA A 91 -15.12 19.78 3.06
C ALA A 91 -14.83 21.27 2.82
N GLU A 92 -14.36 21.95 3.85
CA GLU A 92 -14.00 23.37 3.83
C GLU A 92 -12.53 23.55 4.19
N GLY A 93 -11.85 24.41 3.43
CA GLY A 93 -10.43 24.68 3.59
C GLY A 93 -9.53 23.58 3.01
N ASP A 94 -8.25 23.92 2.91
CA ASP A 94 -7.17 23.01 2.55
C ASP A 94 -6.20 22.90 3.72
N LEU A 95 -5.38 21.85 3.72
CA LEU A 95 -4.20 21.86 4.58
C LEU A 95 -3.33 23.07 4.21
N PRO A 96 -2.60 23.66 5.17
CA PRO A 96 -1.67 24.75 4.87
C PRO A 96 -0.74 24.38 3.69
N PRO A 97 -0.46 25.30 2.76
CA PRO A 97 0.47 24.99 1.68
C PRO A 97 1.86 24.65 2.24
N VAL A 98 2.55 23.75 1.56
CA VAL A 98 3.94 23.38 1.83
C VAL A 98 4.70 23.31 0.52
N ASP A 99 6.02 23.43 0.56
CA ASP A 99 6.86 23.43 -0.65
C ASP A 99 7.01 22.04 -1.26
N ARG A 100 6.99 20.99 -0.43
CA ARG A 100 7.09 19.59 -0.85
C ARG A 100 6.06 18.71 -0.15
N GLU A 101 5.42 17.82 -0.91
CA GLU A 101 4.62 16.72 -0.38
C GLU A 101 5.21 15.38 -0.83
N TYR A 102 5.39 14.43 0.09
CA TYR A 102 5.86 13.08 -0.21
C TYR A 102 4.86 12.01 0.22
N TYR A 103 4.87 10.90 -0.51
CA TYR A 103 4.07 9.73 -0.22
C TYR A 103 5.00 8.58 0.16
N VAL A 104 4.89 8.13 1.41
CA VAL A 104 5.77 7.12 1.99
C VAL A 104 4.92 6.08 2.72
N MET A 105 5.12 4.81 2.40
CA MET A 105 4.53 3.70 3.14
C MET A 105 5.59 2.75 3.65
N GLN A 106 5.50 2.41 4.94
CA GLN A 106 6.21 1.27 5.50
C GLN A 106 5.47 -0.03 5.19
N SER A 107 6.22 -1.08 4.95
CA SER A 107 5.71 -2.44 4.84
C SER A 107 6.75 -3.49 5.18
N GLU A 108 6.25 -4.66 5.53
CA GLU A 108 7.04 -5.86 5.78
C GLU A 108 6.85 -6.85 4.63
N PHE A 109 7.93 -7.55 4.29
CA PHE A 109 7.90 -8.69 3.38
C PHE A 109 8.44 -9.93 4.09
N TYR A 110 7.74 -11.04 3.89
CA TYR A 110 8.03 -12.33 4.50
C TYR A 110 8.24 -13.31 3.36
N HIS A 111 9.47 -13.80 3.20
CA HIS A 111 9.78 -14.68 2.10
C HIS A 111 10.66 -15.85 2.52
N GLU A 112 10.49 -16.97 1.84
CA GLU A 112 11.39 -18.11 1.95
C GLU A 112 12.79 -17.73 1.40
N PRO A 113 13.87 -18.37 1.85
CA PRO A 113 15.19 -18.16 1.28
C PRO A 113 15.17 -18.32 -0.24
N PRO A 114 15.83 -17.44 -1.01
CA PRO A 114 15.85 -17.55 -2.46
C PRO A 114 16.50 -18.86 -2.88
N GLU A 115 15.83 -19.59 -3.76
CA GLU A 115 16.41 -20.77 -4.42
C GLU A 115 17.68 -20.37 -5.17
N VAL A 116 18.70 -21.22 -5.13
CA VAL A 116 19.94 -21.01 -5.88
C VAL A 116 19.83 -21.74 -7.19
N ASP A 117 20.03 -21.02 -8.29
CA ASP A 117 20.09 -21.60 -9.61
C ASP A 117 21.35 -22.48 -9.74
N ASP A 118 21.18 -23.77 -9.99
CA ASP A 118 22.26 -24.76 -10.02
C ASP A 118 23.28 -24.53 -11.15
N GLU A 119 22.87 -23.86 -12.24
CA GLU A 119 23.73 -23.61 -13.40
C GLU A 119 24.59 -22.35 -13.22
N THR A 120 24.02 -21.31 -12.63
CA THR A 120 24.66 -20.00 -12.48
C THR A 120 25.19 -19.75 -11.07
N GLY A 121 24.77 -20.54 -10.09
CA GLY A 121 25.08 -20.38 -8.67
C GLY A 121 24.49 -19.11 -8.05
N ARG A 122 23.51 -18.47 -8.71
CA ARG A 122 22.94 -17.19 -8.28
C ARG A 122 21.61 -17.40 -7.57
N PRO A 123 21.33 -16.66 -6.47
CA PRO A 123 20.00 -16.65 -5.87
C PRO A 123 18.94 -16.12 -6.83
N SER A 124 17.77 -16.74 -6.83
CA SER A 124 16.58 -16.29 -7.54
C SER A 124 16.19 -14.89 -7.09
N LYS A 125 15.71 -14.09 -8.04
CA LYS A 125 15.11 -12.77 -7.79
C LYS A 125 13.63 -12.85 -7.41
N VAL A 126 13.03 -14.02 -7.58
CA VAL A 126 11.65 -14.32 -7.21
C VAL A 126 11.70 -15.25 -6.03
N VAL A 127 11.02 -14.87 -4.97
CA VAL A 127 10.94 -15.61 -3.71
C VAL A 127 9.46 -15.85 -3.38
N GLU A 128 9.18 -16.97 -2.74
CA GLU A 128 7.83 -17.30 -2.28
C GLU A 128 7.54 -16.69 -0.92
N PHE A 129 6.26 -16.43 -0.62
CA PHE A 129 5.85 -15.93 0.68
C PHE A 129 6.08 -17.00 1.78
N SER A 130 6.69 -16.62 2.90
CA SER A 130 6.90 -17.52 4.03
C SER A 130 5.75 -17.43 5.03
N TYR A 131 4.87 -18.44 5.02
CA TYR A 131 3.79 -18.56 6.02
C TYR A 131 4.28 -18.66 7.47
N PRO A 132 5.30 -19.46 7.80
CA PRO A 132 5.84 -19.52 9.15
C PRO A 132 6.33 -18.15 9.64
N SER A 133 7.11 -17.45 8.81
CA SER A 133 7.64 -16.12 9.15
C SER A 133 6.53 -15.09 9.30
N GLY A 134 5.53 -15.11 8.41
CA GLY A 134 4.36 -14.22 8.46
C GLY A 134 3.51 -14.41 9.71
N LEU A 135 3.30 -15.66 10.15
CA LEU A 135 2.58 -16.00 11.37
C LEU A 135 3.39 -15.71 12.64
N GLY A 136 4.71 -15.82 12.55
CA GLY A 136 5.64 -15.48 13.64
C GLY A 136 5.90 -13.97 13.79
N GLU A 137 5.43 -13.15 12.84
CA GLU A 137 5.74 -11.72 12.75
C GLU A 137 7.26 -11.46 12.64
N GLU A 138 7.97 -12.36 11.95
CA GLU A 138 9.41 -12.30 11.72
C GLU A 138 9.71 -11.90 10.25
N PRO A 139 9.67 -10.62 9.88
CA PRO A 139 9.84 -10.20 8.49
C PRO A 139 11.27 -10.41 8.02
N SER A 140 11.41 -10.85 6.76
CA SER A 140 12.70 -10.94 6.09
C SER A 140 13.28 -9.54 5.86
N VAL A 141 12.41 -8.58 5.49
CA VAL A 141 12.76 -7.17 5.34
C VAL A 141 11.61 -6.24 5.76
N VAL A 142 11.97 -5.08 6.30
CA VAL A 142 11.06 -3.95 6.52
C VAL A 142 11.55 -2.79 5.67
N VAL A 143 10.69 -2.25 4.81
CA VAL A 143 11.09 -1.29 3.78
C VAL A 143 10.13 -0.12 3.69
N PHE A 144 10.59 0.98 3.09
CA PHE A 144 9.72 2.04 2.62
C PHE A 144 9.51 1.93 1.12
N ASN A 145 8.27 2.08 0.67
CA ASN A 145 7.89 2.06 -0.75
C ASN A 145 8.35 0.81 -1.52
N GLY A 146 8.26 -0.35 -0.88
CA GLY A 146 8.29 -1.67 -1.51
C GLY A 146 9.66 -2.30 -1.74
N SER A 147 10.76 -1.59 -1.54
CA SER A 147 12.11 -2.18 -1.61
C SER A 147 13.13 -1.41 -0.76
N GLU A 148 14.22 -2.07 -0.36
CA GLU A 148 15.28 -1.47 0.47
C GLU A 148 15.90 -0.21 -0.16
N SER A 149 15.97 -0.17 -1.50
CA SER A 149 16.59 0.93 -2.24
C SER A 149 15.63 2.05 -2.66
N ALA A 150 14.32 1.87 -2.46
CA ALA A 150 13.30 2.72 -3.08
C ALA A 150 13.46 4.21 -2.73
N LEU A 151 13.66 4.55 -1.45
CA LEU A 151 13.80 5.93 -0.97
C LEU A 151 15.24 6.34 -0.65
N THR A 152 16.22 5.53 -1.06
CA THR A 152 17.64 5.81 -0.85
C THR A 152 18.35 5.96 -2.20
N ARG A 153 18.73 4.86 -2.83
CA ARG A 153 19.46 4.86 -4.09
C ARG A 153 18.57 5.22 -5.28
N ASP A 154 17.35 4.71 -5.30
CA ASP A 154 16.55 4.73 -6.53
C ASP A 154 15.79 6.06 -6.68
N LYS A 155 15.08 6.49 -5.62
CA LYS A 155 14.30 7.74 -5.59
C LYS A 155 14.40 8.43 -4.23
N PRO A 156 15.57 8.98 -3.86
CA PRO A 156 15.71 9.71 -2.61
C PRO A 156 14.78 10.93 -2.56
N LEU A 157 14.23 11.20 -1.39
CA LEU A 157 13.46 12.42 -1.13
C LEU A 157 14.42 13.63 -1.14
N LYS A 158 14.04 14.71 -1.82
CA LYS A 158 14.91 15.89 -2.04
C LYS A 158 14.17 17.18 -1.73
N ALA A 159 14.71 17.97 -0.80
CA ALA A 159 14.25 19.31 -0.47
C ALA A 159 15.43 20.30 -0.42
N GLU A 160 15.12 21.59 -0.45
CA GLU A 160 16.09 22.69 -0.32
C GLU A 160 16.04 23.32 1.07
N THR A 161 17.13 23.99 1.48
CA THR A 161 17.17 24.69 2.77
C THR A 161 16.10 25.77 2.82
N GLY A 162 15.24 25.72 3.84
CA GLY A 162 14.13 26.67 4.02
C GLY A 162 12.79 26.17 3.48
N GLU A 163 12.76 25.05 2.74
CA GLU A 163 11.50 24.43 2.30
C GLU A 163 10.76 23.75 3.45
N THR A 164 9.44 23.86 3.45
CA THR A 164 8.51 23.12 4.28
C THR A 164 8.11 21.81 3.61
N VAL A 165 8.12 20.72 4.38
CA VAL A 165 7.85 19.37 3.87
C VAL A 165 6.66 18.75 4.61
N ARG A 166 5.75 18.13 3.86
CA ARG A 166 4.72 17.22 4.37
C ARG A 166 4.95 15.81 3.87
N VAL A 167 4.90 14.84 4.78
CA VAL A 167 4.95 13.42 4.42
C VAL A 167 3.59 12.79 4.73
N PHE A 168 2.92 12.29 3.70
CA PHE A 168 1.79 11.39 3.84
C PHE A 168 2.34 10.00 4.12
N PHE A 169 2.53 9.72 5.41
CA PHE A 169 3.06 8.47 5.90
C PHE A 169 1.94 7.46 6.19
N GLY A 170 2.13 6.22 5.76
CA GLY A 170 1.28 5.09 6.12
C GLY A 170 2.11 3.90 6.58
N ASN A 171 1.57 3.09 7.48
CA ASN A 171 2.12 1.79 7.82
C ASN A 171 1.15 0.72 7.33
N ALA A 172 1.54 -0.03 6.30
CA ALA A 172 0.72 -1.11 5.77
C ALA A 172 0.78 -2.38 6.61
N GLY A 173 1.82 -2.54 7.45
CA GLY A 173 2.09 -3.80 8.13
C GLY A 173 2.59 -4.89 7.16
N PRO A 174 2.05 -6.13 7.23
CA PRO A 174 0.79 -6.47 7.90
C PRO A 174 0.83 -6.54 9.43
N ASN A 175 1.99 -6.67 10.08
CA ASN A 175 2.04 -6.99 11.51
C ASN A 175 2.66 -5.89 12.38
N LEU A 176 3.82 -5.34 11.99
CA LEU A 176 4.59 -4.45 12.86
C LEU A 176 4.01 -3.04 12.92
N THR A 177 4.34 -2.36 14.02
CA THR A 177 4.07 -0.92 14.19
C THR A 177 5.33 -0.10 13.86
N SER A 178 5.14 1.08 13.28
CA SER A 178 6.24 1.97 12.94
C SER A 178 6.45 3.04 14.02
N SER A 179 7.65 3.12 14.57
CA SER A 179 8.12 4.29 15.32
C SER A 179 8.78 5.28 14.36
N PHE A 180 7.96 5.90 13.50
CA PHE A 180 8.45 6.73 12.40
C PHE A 180 9.28 7.93 12.91
N HIS A 181 10.48 8.07 12.35
CA HIS A 181 11.44 9.10 12.72
C HIS A 181 12.26 9.54 11.50
N ILE A 182 12.50 10.85 11.37
CA ILE A 182 13.44 11.43 10.41
C ILE A 182 14.66 11.91 11.20
N ILE A 183 15.84 11.39 10.84
CA ILE A 183 17.10 11.78 11.47
C ILE A 183 17.48 13.17 10.96
N GLY A 184 17.42 14.17 11.84
CA GLY A 184 18.04 15.50 11.67
C GLY A 184 17.63 16.23 10.39
#